data_AF-A0A4R3LD47-F1
#
_entry.id   AF-A0A4R3LD47-F1
#
_cell.length_a   1.000
_cell.length_b   1.000
_cell.length_c   1.000
_cell.angle_alpha   90.00
_cell.angle_beta   90.00
_cell.angle_gamma   90.00
#
_symmetry.space_group_name_H-M   'P 1'
#
loop_
_entity.id
_entity.type
_entity.pdbx_description
1 polymer ?
#
loop_
_entity_poly.entity_id
_entity_poly.type
_entity_poly.pdbx_seq_one_letter_code
_entity_poly.pdbx_strand_id
1 'polypeptide(L)'
;MNVLTMFRSVLACCVVMALAIALQAGRAHADISGRVVDIVDGEPIEGAIVSVRARPDLGRVLTDADGHYTLPLNGVPGVVEIGVAVPWDPQSEINYLVNAVQAFDGLSGFQLPLLRSPDMENVAYEPPTAQTCNTCHSRYHQQWLTSRHAGSAVNPWVLDLYAGTGTAGGSAGYVFRDTHDAGHTGFCAACHAPMEDVFTPGEVYLDEVATPAGLNGVSCLACHQIADVDPTHINALNHLGKTDYRFLQGGQPTHLYVWGPLPDVDNGIMQAHYSPLHSDPRLCAACHQYTNPETGAPGQSTYTEWLASPYAQPGPGRRTCQNCHMEKETTAGQIGSQGPQRPASQRSTHRFTGATPQRLSENIDLRIAAQQSGAGLLLTAEVENQCGHNFPTGIDIRNALVVLDVRVGGVPLQQVHGPVLPFWASDDVPGEQPGDYAGWPGKGFAKVLEGRINGVGEVVRPVLFIDAEQAASNTTIPSGHTDVSQYRFAIPAGLPANTEVSITARLLYRRAWRALAVTKGWTQTPGGMPVEIQVQQRSLQLALEPVADGLFADGFEIAR
;
A
#
# COMPACT_ATOMS: atom_id res chain seq x y z
N MET A 1 -18.05 22.59 -78.84
CA MET A 1 -18.21 23.17 -77.48
C MET A 1 -16.86 23.10 -76.78
N ASN A 2 -16.37 24.25 -76.32
CA ASN A 2 -14.95 24.54 -76.13
C ASN A 2 -14.29 23.81 -74.95
N VAL A 3 -13.09 23.26 -75.19
CA VAL A 3 -12.16 22.73 -74.18
C VAL A 3 -11.82 23.77 -73.10
N LEU A 4 -11.85 25.06 -73.46
CA LEU A 4 -11.67 26.18 -72.53
C LEU A 4 -12.76 26.28 -71.44
N THR A 5 -14.00 25.91 -71.74
CA THR A 5 -15.12 25.96 -70.79
C THR A 5 -15.04 24.83 -69.76
N MET A 6 -14.53 23.66 -70.16
CA MET A 6 -14.36 22.50 -69.27
C MET A 6 -13.19 22.72 -68.29
N PHE A 7 -12.09 23.32 -68.76
CA PHE A 7 -10.96 23.71 -67.89
C PHE A 7 -11.33 24.78 -66.86
N ARG A 8 -12.17 25.75 -67.22
CA ARG A 8 -12.65 26.78 -66.28
C ARG A 8 -13.55 26.20 -65.18
N SER A 9 -14.39 25.22 -65.49
CA SER A 9 -15.27 24.57 -64.51
C SER A 9 -14.51 23.65 -63.55
N VAL A 10 -13.49 22.92 -64.04
CA VAL A 10 -12.64 22.08 -63.19
C VAL A 10 -11.75 22.93 -62.30
N LEU A 11 -11.15 24.00 -62.83
CA LEU A 11 -10.32 24.92 -62.04
C LEU A 11 -11.15 25.67 -60.98
N ALA A 12 -12.38 26.11 -61.31
CA ALA A 12 -13.28 26.73 -60.35
C ALA A 12 -13.72 25.74 -59.25
N CYS A 13 -13.99 24.47 -59.59
CA CYS A 13 -14.34 23.45 -58.63
C CYS A 13 -13.16 23.09 -57.71
N CYS A 14 -11.94 22.96 -58.26
CA CYS A 14 -10.72 22.74 -57.48
C CYS A 14 -10.36 23.94 -56.60
N VAL A 15 -10.59 25.18 -57.05
CA VAL A 15 -10.39 26.39 -56.25
C VAL A 15 -11.43 26.49 -55.14
N VAL A 16 -12.70 26.13 -55.38
CA VAL A 16 -13.75 26.09 -54.33
C VAL A 16 -13.47 24.98 -53.31
N MET A 17 -12.99 23.81 -53.75
CA MET A 17 -12.61 22.71 -52.85
C MET A 17 -11.35 23.04 -52.05
N ALA A 18 -10.35 23.66 -52.68
CA ALA A 18 -9.15 24.15 -52.00
C ALA A 18 -9.47 25.31 -51.05
N LEU A 19 -10.41 26.20 -51.39
CA LEU A 19 -10.91 27.23 -50.48
C LEU A 19 -11.69 26.61 -49.31
N ALA A 20 -12.52 25.58 -49.54
CA ALA A 20 -13.28 24.90 -48.48
C ALA A 20 -12.36 24.13 -47.52
N ILE A 21 -11.32 23.47 -48.04
CA ILE A 21 -10.28 22.81 -47.25
C ILE A 21 -9.39 23.84 -46.53
N ALA A 22 -9.07 24.96 -47.16
CA ALA A 22 -8.32 26.06 -46.53
C ALA A 22 -9.17 26.85 -45.49
N LEU A 23 -10.49 26.94 -45.68
CA LEU A 23 -11.45 27.50 -44.72
C LEU A 23 -11.64 26.59 -43.49
N GLN A 24 -11.44 25.28 -43.64
CA GLN A 24 -11.39 24.33 -42.51
C GLN A 24 -10.02 24.33 -41.82
N ALA A 25 -8.93 24.52 -42.56
CA ALA A 25 -7.56 24.52 -42.02
C ALA A 25 -7.19 25.80 -41.24
N GLY A 26 -8.06 26.81 -41.20
CA GLY A 26 -7.80 28.12 -40.57
C GLY A 26 -8.65 28.47 -39.35
N ARG A 27 -9.54 27.58 -38.87
CA ARG A 27 -10.26 27.83 -37.61
C ARG A 27 -9.41 27.34 -36.45
N ALA A 28 -8.99 28.27 -35.59
CA ALA A 28 -8.58 27.89 -34.24
C ALA A 28 -9.73 27.08 -33.62
N HIS A 29 -9.47 25.83 -33.24
CA HIS A 29 -10.47 25.00 -32.60
C HIS A 29 -10.94 25.70 -31.33
N ALA A 30 -12.24 25.93 -31.23
CA ALA A 30 -12.82 26.77 -30.21
C ALA A 30 -13.13 25.95 -28.95
N ASP A 31 -13.03 26.62 -27.81
CA ASP A 31 -13.32 26.05 -26.50
C ASP A 31 -14.80 25.63 -26.41
N ILE A 32 -15.08 24.64 -25.56
CA ILE A 32 -16.45 24.22 -25.26
C ILE A 32 -16.91 24.97 -24.02
N SER A 33 -18.06 25.62 -24.06
CA SER A 33 -18.61 26.36 -22.93
C SER A 33 -20.07 26.03 -22.69
N GLY A 34 -20.51 26.18 -21.44
CA GLY A 34 -21.80 25.64 -21.06
C GLY A 34 -22.18 25.88 -19.61
N ARG A 35 -23.12 25.06 -19.13
CA ARG A 35 -23.50 24.96 -17.72
C ARG A 35 -23.59 23.50 -17.28
N VAL A 36 -23.16 23.20 -16.07
CA VAL A 36 -23.50 21.94 -15.39
C VAL A 36 -24.75 22.16 -14.56
N VAL A 37 -25.71 21.25 -14.68
CA VAL A 37 -27.01 21.34 -14.01
C VAL A 37 -27.41 20.01 -13.41
N ASP A 38 -28.22 20.05 -12.37
CA ASP A 38 -28.91 18.89 -11.85
C ASP A 38 -29.99 18.43 -12.84
N ILE A 39 -30.03 17.14 -13.18
CA ILE A 39 -31.00 16.62 -14.16
C ILE A 39 -32.44 16.67 -13.65
N VAL A 40 -32.67 16.72 -12.34
CA VAL A 40 -34.00 16.60 -11.73
C VAL A 40 -34.76 17.92 -11.77
N ASP A 41 -34.13 19.01 -11.33
CA ASP A 41 -34.76 20.33 -11.22
C ASP A 41 -34.11 21.40 -12.12
N GLY A 42 -32.96 21.11 -12.74
CA GLY A 42 -32.27 22.04 -13.64
C GLY A 42 -31.45 23.11 -12.93
N GLU A 43 -31.32 23.02 -11.60
CA GLU A 43 -30.53 23.97 -10.82
C GLU A 43 -29.04 23.89 -11.20
N PRO A 44 -28.32 25.03 -11.25
CA PRO A 44 -26.90 25.05 -11.56
C PRO A 44 -26.07 24.39 -10.45
N ILE A 45 -24.99 23.71 -10.84
CA ILE A 45 -24.08 23.05 -9.90
C ILE A 45 -22.74 23.78 -9.88
N GLU A 46 -22.43 24.43 -8.76
CA GLU A 46 -21.13 25.07 -8.50
C GLU A 46 -20.02 24.04 -8.21
N GLY A 47 -18.79 24.34 -8.63
CA GLY A 47 -17.62 23.52 -8.30
C GLY A 47 -17.57 22.14 -8.97
N ALA A 48 -18.46 21.85 -9.91
CA ALA A 48 -18.41 20.64 -10.73
C ALA A 48 -17.14 20.64 -11.58
N ILE A 49 -16.47 19.49 -11.61
CA ILE A 49 -15.27 19.26 -12.42
C ILE A 49 -15.72 18.94 -13.83
N VAL A 50 -15.23 19.69 -14.82
CA VAL A 50 -15.45 19.43 -16.25
C VAL A 50 -14.10 19.20 -16.92
N SER A 51 -13.98 18.12 -17.70
CA SER A 51 -12.72 17.75 -18.37
C SER A 51 -12.95 16.95 -19.64
N VAL A 52 -11.97 16.95 -20.55
CA VAL A 52 -12.00 16.02 -21.69
C VAL A 52 -11.61 14.62 -21.20
N ARG A 53 -12.49 13.65 -21.45
CA ARG A 53 -12.34 12.27 -20.99
C ARG A 53 -11.01 11.68 -21.46
N ALA A 54 -10.30 11.03 -20.53
CA ALA A 54 -9.01 10.38 -20.79
C ALA A 54 -7.88 11.30 -21.31
N ARG A 55 -8.04 12.62 -21.19
CA ARG A 55 -7.06 13.63 -21.64
C ARG A 55 -6.61 14.54 -20.49
N PRO A 56 -5.88 13.97 -19.50
CA PRO A 56 -5.39 14.75 -18.36
C PRO A 56 -4.41 15.86 -18.77
N ASP A 57 -3.81 15.76 -19.95
CA ASP A 57 -2.93 16.77 -20.55
C ASP A 57 -3.65 18.07 -20.93
N LEU A 58 -4.97 18.03 -21.14
CA LEU A 58 -5.79 19.21 -21.43
C LEU A 58 -6.27 19.92 -20.15
N GLY A 59 -6.01 19.35 -18.98
CA GLY A 59 -6.45 19.88 -17.70
C GLY A 59 -7.95 19.69 -17.45
N ARG A 60 -8.45 20.39 -16.43
CA ARG A 60 -9.85 20.40 -16.01
C ARG A 60 -10.24 21.80 -15.57
N VAL A 61 -11.52 22.12 -15.62
CA VAL A 61 -12.09 23.37 -15.12
C VAL A 61 -13.14 23.07 -14.05
N LEU A 62 -13.40 24.05 -13.20
CA LEU A 62 -14.49 24.01 -12.22
C LEU A 62 -15.59 24.95 -12.70
N THR A 63 -16.85 24.58 -12.44
CA THR A 63 -17.96 25.50 -12.66
C THR A 63 -18.00 26.60 -11.62
N ASP A 64 -18.50 27.78 -12.00
CA ASP A 64 -18.81 28.86 -11.07
C ASP A 64 -20.17 28.67 -10.38
N ALA A 65 -20.58 29.64 -9.57
CA ALA A 65 -21.84 29.64 -8.81
C ALA A 65 -23.10 29.52 -9.70
N ASP A 66 -23.03 29.94 -10.96
CA ASP A 66 -24.12 29.81 -11.94
C ASP A 66 -24.01 28.51 -12.76
N GLY A 67 -23.11 27.61 -12.35
CA GLY A 67 -22.83 26.33 -12.99
C GLY A 67 -22.05 26.48 -14.30
N HIS A 68 -21.56 27.67 -14.65
CA HIS A 68 -20.92 27.92 -15.93
C HIS A 68 -19.50 27.37 -15.99
N TYR A 69 -19.13 26.85 -17.16
CA TYR A 69 -17.75 26.46 -17.47
C TYR A 69 -17.33 26.92 -18.87
N THR A 70 -16.02 27.07 -19.05
CA THR A 70 -15.36 27.16 -20.35
C THR A 70 -14.16 26.22 -20.33
N LEU A 71 -14.20 25.18 -21.15
CA LEU A 71 -13.19 24.12 -21.22
C LEU A 71 -12.29 24.32 -22.44
N PRO A 72 -11.00 24.65 -22.23
CA PRO A 72 -10.06 24.80 -23.32
C PRO A 72 -9.80 23.47 -24.04
N LEU A 73 -9.94 23.45 -25.36
CA LEU A 73 -9.60 22.27 -26.17
C LEU A 73 -8.16 22.28 -26.70
N ASN A 74 -7.47 23.42 -26.60
CA ASN A 74 -6.06 23.58 -27.01
C ASN A 74 -5.75 23.01 -28.40
N GLY A 75 -6.65 23.22 -29.37
CA GLY A 75 -6.44 22.77 -30.75
C GLY A 75 -6.82 21.31 -31.02
N VAL A 76 -7.47 20.59 -30.10
CA VAL A 76 -8.02 19.25 -30.38
C VAL A 76 -9.26 19.37 -31.27
N PRO A 77 -9.23 18.86 -32.51
CA PRO A 77 -10.35 18.99 -33.45
C PRO A 77 -11.44 17.94 -33.20
N GLY A 78 -12.68 18.30 -33.54
CA GLY A 78 -13.76 17.34 -33.76
C GLY A 78 -14.54 16.92 -32.52
N VAL A 79 -15.05 15.69 -32.53
CA VAL A 79 -15.90 15.14 -31.46
C VAL A 79 -15.03 14.63 -30.31
N VAL A 80 -15.32 15.13 -29.11
CA VAL A 80 -14.68 14.74 -27.84
C VAL A 80 -15.73 14.26 -26.85
N GLU A 81 -15.32 13.49 -25.85
CA GLU A 81 -16.18 13.17 -24.69
C GLU A 81 -15.82 14.09 -23.53
N ILE A 82 -16.81 14.78 -22.98
CA ILE A 82 -16.67 15.68 -21.83
C ILE A 82 -17.14 14.94 -20.59
N GLY A 83 -16.21 14.64 -19.70
CA GLY A 83 -16.47 14.11 -18.37
C GLY A 83 -16.87 15.21 -17.40
N VAL A 84 -17.87 14.93 -16.57
CA VAL A 84 -18.37 15.83 -15.54
C VAL A 84 -18.58 15.06 -14.23
N ALA A 85 -18.15 15.64 -13.12
CA ALA A 85 -18.31 15.05 -11.79
C ALA A 85 -18.32 16.10 -10.68
N VAL A 86 -18.97 15.75 -9.57
CA VAL A 86 -18.81 16.43 -8.28
C VAL A 86 -18.09 15.46 -7.34
N PRO A 87 -17.10 15.90 -6.54
CA PRO A 87 -16.51 15.07 -5.51
C PRO A 87 -17.58 14.55 -4.55
N TRP A 88 -17.57 13.24 -4.28
CA TRP A 88 -18.41 12.65 -3.25
C TRP A 88 -18.15 13.32 -1.91
N ASP A 89 -19.21 13.74 -1.25
CA ASP A 89 -19.21 14.30 0.09
C ASP A 89 -20.25 13.57 0.94
N PRO A 90 -19.82 12.80 1.96
CA PRO A 90 -20.75 12.07 2.84
C PRO A 90 -21.66 12.99 3.66
N GLN A 91 -21.34 14.29 3.78
CA GLN A 91 -22.16 15.28 4.47
C GLN A 91 -23.15 16.01 3.54
N SER A 92 -23.02 15.85 2.22
CA SER A 92 -23.93 16.48 1.26
C SER A 92 -25.27 15.75 1.20
N GLU A 93 -26.36 16.50 1.21
CA GLU A 93 -27.72 15.97 1.00
C GLU A 93 -27.88 15.33 -0.38
N ILE A 94 -27.19 15.87 -1.39
CA ILE A 94 -27.23 15.40 -2.77
C ILE A 94 -25.80 15.10 -3.23
N ASN A 95 -25.60 13.88 -3.67
CA ASN A 95 -24.40 13.45 -4.39
C ASN A 95 -24.75 13.10 -5.83
N TYR A 96 -23.75 13.02 -6.70
CA TYR A 96 -23.96 12.83 -8.14
C TYR A 96 -23.15 11.65 -8.68
N LEU A 97 -23.72 10.97 -9.66
CA LEU A 97 -23.00 10.02 -10.50
C LEU A 97 -22.12 10.78 -11.50
N VAL A 98 -20.92 10.26 -11.74
CA VAL A 98 -20.04 10.74 -12.81
C VAL A 98 -20.72 10.49 -14.15
N ASN A 99 -20.56 11.44 -15.06
CA ASN A 99 -21.09 11.32 -16.42
C ASN A 99 -20.04 11.69 -17.45
N ALA A 100 -20.17 11.18 -18.68
CA ALA A 100 -19.39 11.60 -19.82
C ALA A 100 -20.28 11.67 -21.06
N VAL A 101 -20.21 12.78 -21.80
CA VAL A 101 -21.08 13.05 -22.94
C VAL A 101 -20.31 13.55 -24.15
N GLN A 102 -20.74 13.17 -25.35
CA GLN A 102 -20.11 13.65 -26.57
C GLN A 102 -20.42 15.13 -26.84
N ALA A 103 -19.40 15.87 -27.24
CA ALA A 103 -19.49 17.26 -27.67
C ALA A 103 -18.57 17.48 -28.88
N PHE A 104 -18.80 18.55 -29.63
CA PHE A 104 -17.93 18.97 -30.73
C PHE A 104 -17.22 20.28 -30.37
N ASP A 105 -16.06 20.49 -30.98
CA ASP A 105 -15.26 21.69 -30.78
C ASP A 105 -16.04 22.99 -31.09
N GLY A 106 -15.91 23.98 -30.22
CA GLY A 106 -16.62 25.26 -30.31
C GLY A 106 -18.07 25.25 -29.87
N LEU A 107 -18.58 24.15 -29.30
CA LEU A 107 -19.95 24.11 -28.79
C LEU A 107 -20.12 25.05 -27.58
N SER A 108 -21.02 26.02 -27.72
CA SER A 108 -21.37 27.00 -26.69
C SER A 108 -22.78 26.78 -26.14
N GLY A 109 -22.99 27.05 -24.85
CA GLY A 109 -24.27 26.86 -24.19
C GLY A 109 -24.61 25.37 -23.99
N PHE A 110 -23.60 24.50 -23.97
CA PHE A 110 -23.80 23.07 -23.77
C PHE A 110 -24.23 22.80 -22.33
N GLN A 111 -25.41 22.20 -22.14
CA GLN A 111 -25.84 21.78 -20.82
C GLN A 111 -25.33 20.37 -20.54
N LEU A 112 -24.58 20.24 -19.44
CA LEU A 112 -24.07 18.98 -18.91
C LEU A 112 -24.93 18.56 -17.72
N PRO A 113 -25.86 17.59 -17.89
CA PRO A 113 -26.66 17.12 -16.78
C PRO A 113 -25.88 16.12 -15.92
N LEU A 114 -25.97 16.28 -14.60
CA LEU A 114 -25.55 15.29 -13.61
C LEU A 114 -26.77 14.56 -13.02
N LEU A 115 -26.66 13.24 -12.92
CA LEU A 115 -27.68 12.41 -12.29
C LEU A 115 -27.40 12.36 -10.79
N ARG A 116 -28.45 12.60 -9.98
CA ARG A 116 -28.37 12.37 -8.54
C ARG A 116 -28.04 10.89 -8.27
N SER A 117 -27.17 10.69 -7.30
CA SER A 117 -26.93 9.38 -6.69
C SER A 117 -28.23 8.88 -6.06
N PRO A 118 -28.58 7.59 -6.20
CA PRO A 118 -29.69 7.02 -5.45
C PRO A 118 -29.47 7.18 -3.95
N ASP A 119 -30.55 7.45 -3.23
CA ASP A 119 -30.56 7.59 -1.77
C ASP A 119 -30.93 6.30 -1.03
N MET A 120 -31.58 5.35 -1.72
CA MET A 120 -31.99 4.07 -1.15
C MET A 120 -30.85 3.04 -1.12
N GLU A 121 -30.72 2.34 0.01
CA GLU A 121 -29.84 1.19 0.17
C GLU A 121 -30.53 -0.12 -0.23
N ASN A 122 -29.79 -1.02 -0.88
CA ASN A 122 -30.22 -2.38 -1.14
C ASN A 122 -29.96 -3.25 0.11
N VAL A 123 -30.97 -3.35 0.97
CA VAL A 123 -30.90 -4.15 2.20
C VAL A 123 -30.82 -5.66 1.96
N ALA A 124 -31.08 -6.13 0.75
CA ALA A 124 -31.00 -7.54 0.35
C ALA A 124 -29.76 -7.81 -0.54
N TYR A 125 -28.75 -6.95 -0.46
CA TYR A 125 -27.59 -7.05 -1.32
C TYR A 125 -26.73 -8.28 -0.99
N GLU A 126 -26.57 -9.15 -1.96
CA GLU A 126 -25.58 -10.23 -1.95
C GLU A 126 -24.45 -9.85 -2.93
N PRO A 127 -23.24 -9.52 -2.46
CA PRO A 127 -22.16 -9.13 -3.35
C PRO A 127 -21.74 -10.28 -4.27
N PRO A 128 -21.55 -10.02 -5.57
CA PRO A 128 -21.02 -11.02 -6.47
C PRO A 128 -19.52 -11.25 -6.24
N THR A 129 -18.98 -12.30 -6.85
CA THR A 129 -17.54 -12.53 -6.88
C THR A 129 -16.81 -11.51 -7.75
N ALA A 130 -15.49 -11.40 -7.57
CA ALA A 130 -14.60 -10.58 -8.41
C ALA A 130 -14.65 -10.97 -9.90
N GLN A 131 -15.15 -12.17 -10.23
CA GLN A 131 -15.33 -12.63 -11.61
C GLN A 131 -16.32 -11.76 -12.39
N THR A 132 -17.33 -11.17 -11.73
CA THR A 132 -18.23 -10.21 -12.38
C THR A 132 -17.44 -9.02 -12.94
N CYS A 133 -16.50 -8.50 -12.15
CA CYS A 133 -15.62 -7.40 -12.54
C CYS A 133 -14.64 -7.80 -13.64
N ASN A 134 -14.14 -9.04 -13.63
CA ASN A 134 -13.21 -9.60 -14.63
C ASN A 134 -13.75 -9.49 -16.07
N THR A 135 -15.07 -9.56 -16.25
CA THR A 135 -15.73 -9.48 -17.57
C THR A 135 -15.32 -8.23 -18.36
N CYS A 136 -15.14 -7.09 -17.66
CA CYS A 136 -14.69 -5.85 -18.30
C CYS A 136 -13.29 -5.41 -17.84
N HIS A 137 -12.88 -5.74 -16.62
CA HIS A 137 -11.63 -5.30 -15.99
C HIS A 137 -10.57 -6.41 -15.89
N SER A 138 -10.45 -7.23 -16.92
CA SER A 138 -9.66 -8.48 -16.87
C SER A 138 -8.19 -8.31 -16.49
N ARG A 139 -7.53 -7.23 -16.96
CA ARG A 139 -6.16 -6.91 -16.58
C ARG A 139 -6.02 -6.72 -15.07
N TYR A 140 -6.88 -5.92 -14.46
CA TYR A 140 -6.77 -5.61 -13.03
C TYR A 140 -7.19 -6.80 -12.18
N HIS A 141 -8.17 -7.58 -12.62
CA HIS A 141 -8.51 -8.85 -11.99
C HIS A 141 -7.29 -9.80 -11.95
N GLN A 142 -6.56 -9.95 -13.07
CA GLN A 142 -5.33 -10.76 -13.11
C GLN A 142 -4.23 -10.22 -12.19
N GLN A 143 -4.11 -8.90 -12.05
CA GLN A 143 -3.15 -8.31 -11.10
C GLN A 143 -3.56 -8.58 -9.66
N TRP A 144 -4.83 -8.36 -9.33
CA TRP A 144 -5.39 -8.61 -8.00
C TRP A 144 -5.24 -10.06 -7.57
N LEU A 145 -5.47 -11.03 -8.47
CA LEU A 145 -5.27 -12.46 -8.19
C LEU A 145 -3.85 -12.80 -7.71
N THR A 146 -2.84 -11.99 -8.05
CA THR A 146 -1.45 -12.18 -7.61
C THR A 146 -1.14 -11.50 -6.27
N SER A 147 -2.07 -10.72 -5.74
CA SER A 147 -1.91 -9.98 -4.48
C SER A 147 -2.23 -10.84 -3.26
N ARG A 148 -1.96 -10.31 -2.06
CA ARG A 148 -2.38 -10.93 -0.79
C ARG A 148 -3.78 -10.49 -0.34
N HIS A 149 -4.40 -9.56 -1.07
CA HIS A 149 -5.80 -9.18 -0.89
C HIS A 149 -6.73 -10.27 -1.45
N ALA A 150 -6.39 -10.81 -2.61
CA ALA A 150 -7.11 -11.95 -3.18
C ALA A 150 -6.99 -13.18 -2.27
N GLY A 151 -8.13 -13.75 -1.90
CA GLY A 151 -8.21 -14.92 -1.05
C GLY A 151 -7.64 -14.70 0.36
N SER A 152 -7.63 -13.47 0.87
CA SER A 152 -7.15 -13.17 2.22
C SER A 152 -7.89 -13.94 3.33
N ALA A 153 -9.16 -14.30 3.10
CA ALA A 153 -9.99 -15.10 3.99
C ALA A 153 -9.52 -16.57 4.06
N VAL A 154 -9.04 -17.10 2.94
CA VAL A 154 -8.61 -18.50 2.79
C VAL A 154 -7.08 -18.64 2.84
N ASN A 155 -6.38 -17.63 3.36
CA ASN A 155 -4.93 -17.66 3.43
C ASN A 155 -4.47 -18.72 4.46
N PRO A 156 -3.68 -19.73 4.04
CA PRO A 156 -3.29 -20.81 4.93
C PRO A 156 -2.61 -20.36 6.24
N TRP A 157 -1.73 -19.35 6.20
CA TRP A 157 -1.06 -18.90 7.43
C TRP A 157 -2.00 -18.15 8.37
N VAL A 158 -2.99 -17.45 7.83
CA VAL A 158 -4.00 -16.77 8.66
C VAL A 158 -4.91 -17.83 9.28
N LEU A 159 -5.33 -18.83 8.51
CA LEU A 159 -6.11 -19.96 9.03
C LEU A 159 -5.33 -20.80 10.05
N ASP A 160 -4.01 -20.95 9.90
CA ASP A 160 -3.14 -21.60 10.90
C ASP A 160 -3.09 -20.84 12.22
N LEU A 161 -3.06 -19.50 12.19
CA LEU A 161 -3.12 -18.68 13.41
C LEU A 161 -4.52 -18.65 14.01
N TYR A 162 -5.54 -18.71 13.16
CA TYR A 162 -6.92 -18.56 13.57
C TYR A 162 -7.54 -19.87 14.08
N ALA A 163 -7.63 -20.90 13.22
CA ALA A 163 -8.26 -22.19 13.50
C ALA A 163 -7.31 -23.39 13.44
N GLY A 164 -6.03 -23.19 13.07
CA GLY A 164 -5.05 -24.26 12.93
C GLY A 164 -5.25 -25.15 11.69
N THR A 165 -6.08 -24.74 10.74
CA THR A 165 -6.56 -25.59 9.63
C THR A 165 -5.92 -25.30 8.27
N GLY A 166 -5.05 -24.30 8.17
CA GLY A 166 -4.52 -23.85 6.88
C GLY A 166 -3.48 -24.78 6.27
N THR A 167 -2.63 -25.39 7.09
CA THR A 167 -1.56 -26.32 6.69
C THR A 167 -1.52 -27.55 7.59
N ALA A 168 -0.82 -28.60 7.16
CA ALA A 168 -0.73 -29.86 7.92
C ALA A 168 -0.07 -29.72 9.31
N GLY A 169 0.70 -28.66 9.55
CA GLY A 169 1.28 -28.30 10.85
C GLY A 169 0.58 -27.10 11.52
N GLY A 170 -0.54 -26.66 10.97
CA GLY A 170 -1.23 -25.43 11.35
C GLY A 170 -1.71 -25.40 12.79
N SER A 171 -2.05 -26.54 13.38
CA SER A 171 -2.53 -26.65 14.75
C SER A 171 -1.41 -26.61 15.81
N ALA A 172 -0.14 -26.55 15.41
CA ALA A 172 0.97 -26.47 16.36
C ALA A 172 1.11 -25.06 16.96
N GLY A 173 1.35 -24.97 18.27
CA GLY A 173 1.57 -23.68 18.95
C GLY A 173 0.30 -22.84 19.07
N TYR A 174 0.42 -21.52 18.90
CA TYR A 174 -0.71 -20.58 19.04
C TYR A 174 -1.80 -20.83 17.99
N VAL A 175 -3.03 -21.08 18.44
CA VAL A 175 -4.25 -21.10 17.63
C VAL A 175 -5.31 -20.31 18.39
N PHE A 176 -5.84 -19.27 17.76
CA PHE A 176 -6.82 -18.38 18.37
C PHE A 176 -8.06 -19.15 18.88
N ARG A 177 -8.64 -20.03 18.05
CA ARG A 177 -9.84 -20.83 18.40
C ARG A 177 -9.62 -21.80 19.56
N ASP A 178 -8.39 -22.23 19.80
CA ASP A 178 -8.07 -23.14 20.91
C ASP A 178 -7.85 -22.40 22.23
N THR A 179 -7.64 -21.09 22.17
CA THR A 179 -7.20 -20.27 23.31
C THR A 179 -8.24 -19.26 23.78
N HIS A 180 -9.22 -18.94 22.93
CA HIS A 180 -10.24 -17.91 23.18
C HIS A 180 -11.64 -18.50 23.34
N ASP A 181 -12.53 -17.72 23.96
CA ASP A 181 -13.92 -18.10 24.15
C ASP A 181 -14.63 -18.36 22.82
N ALA A 182 -15.53 -19.35 22.79
CA ALA A 182 -16.22 -19.76 21.58
C ALA A 182 -17.03 -18.65 20.90
N GLY A 183 -17.44 -17.62 21.67
CA GLY A 183 -18.17 -16.44 21.21
C GLY A 183 -17.29 -15.32 20.63
N HIS A 184 -15.96 -15.44 20.68
CA HIS A 184 -15.04 -14.39 20.26
C HIS A 184 -14.53 -14.65 18.84
N THR A 185 -14.78 -13.72 17.92
CA THR A 185 -14.44 -13.84 16.49
C THR A 185 -13.01 -13.42 16.18
N GLY A 186 -12.37 -12.71 17.11
CA GLY A 186 -11.04 -12.12 16.92
C GLY A 186 -11.01 -11.02 15.84
N PHE A 187 -12.18 -10.61 15.33
CA PHE A 187 -12.36 -9.59 14.29
C PHE A 187 -11.55 -9.82 13.01
N CYS A 188 -11.09 -11.04 12.76
CA CYS A 188 -10.21 -11.35 11.65
C CYS A 188 -10.89 -11.11 10.30
N ALA A 189 -12.18 -11.44 10.21
CA ALA A 189 -12.99 -11.27 9.01
C ALA A 189 -13.18 -9.79 8.59
N ALA A 190 -13.16 -8.84 9.54
CA ALA A 190 -13.32 -7.41 9.26
C ALA A 190 -12.27 -6.87 8.27
N CYS A 191 -11.07 -7.47 8.25
CA CYS A 191 -10.01 -7.13 7.30
C CYS A 191 -9.76 -8.24 6.26
N HIS A 192 -9.98 -9.52 6.60
CA HIS A 192 -9.66 -10.65 5.72
C HIS A 192 -10.81 -11.10 4.82
N ALA A 193 -12.07 -10.83 5.17
CA ALA A 193 -13.27 -11.17 4.41
C ALA A 193 -14.30 -10.02 4.44
N PRO A 194 -13.90 -8.77 4.08
CA PRO A 194 -14.69 -7.60 4.38
C PRO A 194 -16.10 -7.59 3.75
N MET A 195 -16.26 -8.20 2.56
CA MET A 195 -17.57 -8.28 1.89
C MET A 195 -18.52 -9.32 2.51
N GLU A 196 -18.10 -10.04 3.54
CA GLU A 196 -19.00 -10.85 4.38
C GLU A 196 -19.20 -10.16 5.74
N ASP A 197 -18.12 -9.67 6.35
CA ASP A 197 -18.17 -8.99 7.65
C ASP A 197 -19.00 -7.71 7.64
N VAL A 198 -19.03 -6.94 6.55
CA VAL A 198 -19.74 -5.65 6.47
C VAL A 198 -21.25 -5.74 6.78
N PHE A 199 -21.87 -6.91 6.60
CA PHE A 199 -23.30 -7.10 6.87
C PHE A 199 -23.60 -7.50 8.32
N THR A 200 -22.61 -8.01 9.04
CA THR A 200 -22.67 -8.31 10.48
C THR A 200 -21.33 -7.93 11.13
N PRO A 201 -21.01 -6.63 11.25
CA PRO A 201 -19.67 -6.14 11.59
C PRO A 201 -19.10 -6.78 12.85
N GLY A 202 -17.97 -7.48 12.72
CA GLY A 202 -17.25 -8.10 13.83
C GLY A 202 -17.82 -9.42 14.34
N GLU A 203 -18.94 -9.91 13.79
CA GLU A 203 -19.59 -11.16 14.21
C GLU A 203 -19.18 -12.38 13.37
N VAL A 204 -18.42 -12.18 12.29
CA VAL A 204 -18.03 -13.26 11.36
C VAL A 204 -16.76 -13.96 11.83
N TYR A 205 -16.87 -15.27 12.09
CA TYR A 205 -15.73 -16.14 12.32
C TYR A 205 -14.99 -16.40 11.02
N LEU A 206 -13.66 -16.24 11.02
CA LEU A 206 -12.88 -16.34 9.78
C LEU A 206 -12.96 -17.75 9.14
N ASP A 207 -13.00 -18.81 9.95
CA ASP A 207 -13.12 -20.20 9.49
C ASP A 207 -14.54 -20.59 9.05
N GLU A 208 -15.52 -19.72 9.28
CA GLU A 208 -16.92 -19.90 8.87
C GLU A 208 -17.29 -19.05 7.65
N VAL A 209 -16.37 -18.21 7.15
CA VAL A 209 -16.54 -17.43 5.92
C VAL A 209 -16.90 -18.37 4.76
N ALA A 210 -18.10 -18.20 4.22
CA ALA A 210 -18.66 -19.13 3.24
C ALA A 210 -19.26 -18.44 2.02
N THR A 211 -19.50 -17.14 2.07
CA THR A 211 -20.08 -16.43 0.92
C THR A 211 -19.07 -16.38 -0.23
N PRO A 212 -19.52 -16.44 -1.50
CA PRO A 212 -18.62 -16.33 -2.63
C PRO A 212 -17.77 -15.03 -2.62
N ALA A 213 -18.34 -13.92 -2.16
CA ALA A 213 -17.63 -12.65 -2.03
C ALA A 213 -16.64 -12.64 -0.86
N GLY A 214 -17.01 -13.20 0.31
CA GLY A 214 -16.12 -13.35 1.45
C GLY A 214 -14.89 -14.22 1.13
N LEU A 215 -15.09 -15.34 0.43
CA LEU A 215 -14.00 -16.23 0.00
C LEU A 215 -13.02 -15.58 -1.00
N ASN A 216 -13.44 -14.52 -1.71
CA ASN A 216 -12.52 -13.74 -2.54
C ASN A 216 -11.58 -12.86 -1.70
N GLY A 217 -11.81 -12.73 -0.40
CA GLY A 217 -11.04 -11.88 0.50
C GLY A 217 -11.32 -10.41 0.28
N VAL A 218 -10.29 -9.57 0.30
CA VAL A 218 -10.39 -8.15 -0.06
C VAL A 218 -10.54 -8.04 -1.60
N SER A 219 -11.79 -8.15 -2.07
CA SER A 219 -12.17 -8.14 -3.48
C SER A 219 -12.25 -6.72 -4.07
N CYS A 220 -12.68 -6.58 -5.33
CA CYS A 220 -12.87 -5.27 -5.96
C CYS A 220 -13.86 -4.39 -5.16
N LEU A 221 -14.97 -4.99 -4.74
CA LEU A 221 -16.05 -4.28 -4.04
C LEU A 221 -15.68 -3.91 -2.60
N ALA A 222 -14.77 -4.68 -1.98
CA ALA A 222 -14.22 -4.35 -0.67
C ALA A 222 -13.52 -2.98 -0.63
N CYS A 223 -12.98 -2.52 -1.76
CA CYS A 223 -12.42 -1.16 -1.83
C CYS A 223 -13.41 -0.19 -2.49
N HIS A 224 -14.03 -0.63 -3.59
CA HIS A 224 -14.81 0.25 -4.46
C HIS A 224 -16.25 0.52 -3.99
N GLN A 225 -16.70 -0.06 -2.87
CA GLN A 225 -17.96 0.31 -2.20
C GLN A 225 -17.76 1.08 -0.88
N ILE A 226 -16.51 1.44 -0.55
CA ILE A 226 -16.22 2.37 0.54
C ILE A 226 -16.57 3.79 0.08
N ALA A 227 -17.58 4.39 0.70
CA ALA A 227 -17.98 5.75 0.42
C ALA A 227 -17.18 6.76 1.25
N ASP A 228 -16.88 6.43 2.51
CA ASP A 228 -16.07 7.26 3.40
C ASP A 228 -15.23 6.45 4.40
N VAL A 229 -14.17 7.08 4.92
CA VAL A 229 -13.39 6.60 6.07
C VAL A 229 -13.27 7.74 7.06
N ASP A 230 -13.90 7.59 8.22
CA ASP A 230 -13.94 8.61 9.26
C ASP A 230 -12.55 8.75 9.93
N PRO A 231 -11.86 9.89 9.74
CA PRO A 231 -10.54 10.10 10.33
C PRO A 231 -10.57 10.24 11.86
N THR A 232 -11.72 10.53 12.47
CA THR A 232 -11.86 10.63 13.93
C THR A 232 -11.89 9.26 14.61
N HIS A 233 -12.29 8.22 13.87
CA HIS A 233 -12.31 6.82 14.30
C HIS A 233 -11.22 5.98 13.64
N ILE A 234 -10.12 6.59 13.18
CA ILE A 234 -9.09 5.93 12.35
C ILE A 234 -8.46 4.68 13.00
N ASN A 235 -8.49 4.58 14.33
CA ASN A 235 -7.95 3.45 15.10
C ASN A 235 -8.96 2.32 15.34
N ALA A 236 -10.24 2.50 15.02
CA ALA A 236 -11.19 1.40 15.11
C ALA A 236 -10.89 0.35 14.02
N LEU A 237 -11.37 -0.87 14.23
CA LEU A 237 -11.33 -1.92 13.22
C LEU A 237 -12.31 -1.58 12.09
N ASN A 238 -11.98 -1.96 10.85
CA ASN A 238 -12.65 -1.55 9.60
C ASN A 238 -14.16 -1.20 9.73
N HIS A 239 -15.04 -2.19 9.89
CA HIS A 239 -16.49 -1.98 9.96
C HIS A 239 -17.02 -1.63 11.36
N LEU A 240 -16.15 -1.55 12.36
CA LEU A 240 -16.49 -1.23 13.75
C LEU A 240 -16.43 0.28 13.98
N GLY A 241 -17.16 1.04 13.16
CA GLY A 241 -17.34 2.49 13.32
C GLY A 241 -16.35 3.39 12.57
N LYS A 242 -15.50 2.85 11.69
CA LYS A 242 -14.53 3.63 10.91
C LYS A 242 -14.90 3.82 9.44
N THR A 243 -15.35 2.77 8.78
CA THR A 243 -15.57 2.77 7.33
C THR A 243 -17.05 2.75 7.00
N ASP A 244 -17.49 3.68 6.14
CA ASP A 244 -18.84 3.71 5.61
C ASP A 244 -18.89 3.00 4.25
N TYR A 245 -19.73 1.95 4.18
CA TYR A 245 -20.04 1.24 2.94
C TYR A 245 -21.45 1.59 2.49
N ARG A 246 -21.61 1.79 1.18
CA ARG A 246 -22.89 2.13 0.58
C ARG A 246 -23.25 1.12 -0.51
N PHE A 247 -24.46 0.58 -0.45
CA PHE A 247 -24.98 -0.48 -1.29
C PHE A 247 -26.21 0.02 -2.05
N LEU A 248 -26.02 1.06 -2.85
CA LEU A 248 -27.13 1.78 -3.46
C LEU A 248 -28.04 0.89 -4.33
N GLN A 249 -29.34 1.15 -4.21
CA GLN A 249 -30.39 0.55 -5.02
C GLN A 249 -30.89 1.59 -6.04
N GLY A 250 -30.82 1.24 -7.33
CA GLY A 250 -31.33 2.13 -8.38
C GLY A 250 -31.58 1.39 -9.70
N GLY A 251 -31.39 2.07 -10.83
CA GLY A 251 -31.68 1.53 -12.17
C GLY A 251 -30.74 0.42 -12.65
N GLN A 252 -29.57 0.28 -12.02
CA GLN A 252 -28.58 -0.77 -12.28
C GLN A 252 -28.38 -1.69 -11.07
N PRO A 253 -27.79 -2.90 -11.24
CA PRO A 253 -27.37 -3.74 -10.13
C PRO A 253 -26.44 -3.03 -9.13
N THR A 254 -26.61 -3.28 -7.83
CA THR A 254 -25.88 -2.61 -6.73
C THR A 254 -24.35 -2.66 -6.86
N HIS A 255 -23.79 -3.75 -7.39
CA HIS A 255 -22.34 -3.89 -7.57
C HIS A 255 -21.73 -2.95 -8.64
N LEU A 256 -22.56 -2.24 -9.42
CA LEU A 256 -22.12 -1.24 -10.39
C LEU A 256 -22.05 0.17 -9.81
N TYR A 257 -22.60 0.40 -8.61
CA TYR A 257 -22.41 1.64 -7.86
C TYR A 257 -21.11 1.55 -7.08
N VAL A 258 -20.13 2.32 -7.55
CA VAL A 258 -18.76 2.25 -7.05
C VAL A 258 -18.17 3.64 -6.89
N TRP A 259 -17.18 3.76 -6.01
CA TRP A 259 -16.41 4.97 -5.80
C TRP A 259 -15.03 4.81 -6.44
N GLY A 260 -14.51 5.87 -7.04
CA GLY A 260 -13.22 5.80 -7.72
C GLY A 260 -12.61 7.16 -8.04
N PRO A 261 -11.31 7.20 -8.40
CA PRO A 261 -10.56 8.46 -8.50
C PRO A 261 -10.72 9.17 -9.86
N LEU A 262 -11.58 8.69 -10.75
CA LEU A 262 -11.73 9.23 -12.11
C LEU A 262 -13.02 10.05 -12.22
N PRO A 263 -12.94 11.35 -12.57
CA PRO A 263 -14.11 12.23 -12.69
C PRO A 263 -14.77 12.18 -14.08
N ASP A 264 -14.45 11.16 -14.89
CA ASP A 264 -14.82 11.07 -16.31
C ASP A 264 -15.17 9.62 -16.73
N VAL A 265 -15.77 8.86 -15.82
CA VAL A 265 -16.36 7.55 -16.11
C VAL A 265 -17.74 7.78 -16.72
N ASP A 266 -18.06 7.11 -17.83
CA ASP A 266 -19.38 7.22 -18.43
C ASP A 266 -20.41 6.44 -17.61
N ASN A 267 -21.64 6.93 -17.57
CA ASN A 267 -22.72 6.35 -16.77
C ASN A 267 -23.51 5.24 -17.50
N GLY A 268 -22.95 4.68 -18.59
CA GLY A 268 -23.64 3.71 -19.44
C GLY A 268 -23.90 2.37 -18.74
N ILE A 269 -22.87 1.76 -18.18
CA ILE A 269 -22.97 0.53 -17.36
C ILE A 269 -22.61 0.86 -15.91
N MET A 270 -21.41 1.41 -15.71
CA MET A 270 -20.94 1.79 -14.38
C MET A 270 -21.76 2.96 -13.84
N GLN A 271 -22.10 2.91 -12.56
CA GLN A 271 -22.72 4.00 -11.82
C GLN A 271 -21.68 4.58 -10.86
N ALA A 272 -20.63 5.18 -11.42
CA ALA A 272 -19.46 5.60 -10.66
C ALA A 272 -19.69 6.92 -9.92
N HIS A 273 -19.10 7.05 -8.73
CA HIS A 273 -18.98 8.30 -7.97
C HIS A 273 -17.52 8.75 -7.98
N TYR A 274 -17.29 10.03 -8.23
CA TYR A 274 -15.94 10.58 -8.15
C TYR A 274 -15.56 10.73 -6.68
N SER A 275 -14.56 9.98 -6.24
CA SER A 275 -14.14 9.90 -4.84
C SER A 275 -12.67 10.28 -4.69
N PRO A 276 -12.38 11.48 -4.14
CA PRO A 276 -11.02 11.86 -3.76
C PRO A 276 -10.39 10.88 -2.76
N LEU A 277 -11.19 10.24 -1.91
CA LEU A 277 -10.75 9.20 -0.96
C LEU A 277 -10.00 8.06 -1.68
N HIS A 278 -10.37 7.71 -2.91
CA HIS A 278 -9.69 6.66 -3.66
C HIS A 278 -8.28 7.02 -4.14
N SER A 279 -7.85 8.28 -3.94
CA SER A 279 -6.46 8.72 -4.08
C SER A 279 -5.80 9.10 -2.75
N ASP A 280 -6.49 8.91 -1.63
CA ASP A 280 -6.07 9.28 -0.27
C ASP A 280 -5.65 8.02 0.52
N PRO A 281 -4.53 8.05 1.27
CA PRO A 281 -4.11 6.96 2.15
C PRO A 281 -5.14 6.49 3.18
N ARG A 282 -6.15 7.31 3.53
CA ARG A 282 -7.26 6.93 4.41
C ARG A 282 -8.01 5.71 3.90
N LEU A 283 -8.15 5.53 2.58
CA LEU A 283 -8.76 4.31 2.03
C LEU A 283 -8.03 3.05 2.53
N CYS A 284 -6.69 3.08 2.56
CA CYS A 284 -5.88 1.96 3.05
C CYS A 284 -5.94 1.82 4.57
N ALA A 285 -6.11 2.94 5.29
CA ALA A 285 -6.25 2.97 6.75
C ALA A 285 -7.51 2.26 7.26
N ALA A 286 -8.50 2.03 6.40
CA ALA A 286 -9.66 1.16 6.68
C ALA A 286 -9.23 -0.21 7.26
N CYS A 287 -8.13 -0.79 6.76
CA CYS A 287 -7.58 -2.05 7.26
C CYS A 287 -6.16 -1.95 7.83
N HIS A 288 -5.36 -0.95 7.41
CA HIS A 288 -3.94 -0.81 7.79
C HIS A 288 -3.68 0.19 8.93
N GLN A 289 -4.71 0.54 9.69
CA GLN A 289 -4.63 1.30 10.94
C GLN A 289 -5.71 0.78 11.88
N TYR A 290 -5.32 0.20 13.01
CA TYR A 290 -6.26 -0.22 14.05
C TYR A 290 -5.55 -0.51 15.37
N THR A 291 -6.30 -0.40 16.46
CA THR A 291 -5.94 -0.84 17.80
C THR A 291 -6.84 -2.00 18.24
N ASN A 292 -6.38 -2.76 19.23
CA ASN A 292 -7.24 -3.68 19.96
C ASN A 292 -8.41 -2.88 20.59
N PRO A 293 -9.67 -3.26 20.36
CA PRO A 293 -10.83 -2.50 20.85
C PRO A 293 -11.00 -2.54 22.38
N GLU A 294 -10.43 -3.55 23.05
CA GLU A 294 -10.55 -3.73 24.50
C GLU A 294 -9.42 -3.04 25.26
N THR A 295 -8.17 -3.22 24.78
CA THR A 295 -6.97 -2.76 25.50
C THR A 295 -6.40 -1.45 24.96
N GLY A 296 -6.73 -1.08 23.72
CA GLY A 296 -6.10 0.04 23.01
C GLY A 296 -4.68 -0.27 22.52
N ALA A 297 -4.16 -1.49 22.68
CA ALA A 297 -2.86 -1.87 22.17
C ALA A 297 -2.80 -1.73 20.64
N PRO A 298 -1.66 -1.32 20.06
CA PRO A 298 -1.55 -1.14 18.61
C PRO A 298 -1.64 -2.49 17.90
N GLY A 299 -2.50 -2.60 16.87
CA GLY A 299 -2.56 -3.79 16.00
C GLY A 299 -1.89 -3.57 14.64
N GLN A 300 -2.22 -2.47 13.96
CA GLN A 300 -1.38 -1.92 12.89
C GLN A 300 -1.34 -0.41 13.01
N SER A 301 -0.17 0.17 12.76
CA SER A 301 0.06 1.62 12.86
C SER A 301 0.56 2.23 11.55
N THR A 302 0.45 1.49 10.44
CA THR A 302 1.08 1.83 9.15
C THR A 302 0.64 3.19 8.62
N TYR A 303 -0.64 3.55 8.74
CA TYR A 303 -1.13 4.87 8.33
C TYR A 303 -0.53 6.00 9.18
N THR A 304 -0.46 5.82 10.50
CA THR A 304 0.14 6.81 11.41
C THR A 304 1.65 6.93 11.19
N GLU A 305 2.33 5.81 10.93
CA GLU A 305 3.74 5.78 10.52
C GLU A 305 3.95 6.55 9.20
N TRP A 306 3.03 6.41 8.23
CA TRP A 306 3.05 7.21 7.00
C TRP A 306 2.76 8.68 7.25
N LEU A 307 1.80 9.03 8.11
CA LEU A 307 1.52 10.42 8.48
C LEU A 307 2.75 11.12 9.08
N ALA A 308 3.54 10.39 9.86
CA ALA A 308 4.80 10.88 10.43
C ALA A 308 5.96 10.95 9.42
N SER A 309 5.79 10.39 8.22
CA SER A 309 6.84 10.33 7.21
C SER A 309 7.02 11.65 6.44
N PRO A 310 8.20 11.84 5.79
CA PRO A 310 8.38 12.91 4.82
C PRO A 310 7.39 12.86 3.64
N TYR A 311 6.83 11.69 3.34
CA TYR A 311 5.94 11.49 2.19
C TYR A 311 4.49 11.95 2.43
N ALA A 312 4.08 12.14 3.69
CA ALA A 312 2.78 12.73 4.01
C ALA A 312 2.76 14.26 3.87
N GLN A 313 3.93 14.90 3.86
CA GLN A 313 4.03 16.35 3.82
C GLN A 313 3.57 16.92 2.46
N PRO A 314 2.81 18.04 2.43
CA PRO A 314 2.45 18.71 1.19
C PRO A 314 3.69 19.13 0.38
N GLY A 315 3.62 18.99 -0.94
CA GLY A 315 4.67 19.43 -1.87
C GLY A 315 5.08 18.36 -2.90
N PRO A 316 6.11 18.63 -3.71
CA PRO A 316 6.55 17.73 -4.79
C PRO A 316 7.00 16.34 -4.33
N GLY A 317 7.44 16.24 -3.07
CA GLY A 317 7.86 15.00 -2.42
C GLY A 317 6.71 14.13 -1.88
N ARG A 318 5.47 14.65 -1.83
CA ARG A 318 4.32 13.91 -1.30
C ARG A 318 4.13 12.61 -2.08
N ARG A 319 3.96 11.50 -1.36
CA ARG A 319 3.60 10.19 -1.92
C ARG A 319 2.56 9.55 -1.02
N THR A 320 1.48 9.05 -1.62
CA THR A 320 0.43 8.28 -0.95
C THR A 320 0.74 6.79 -1.01
N CYS A 321 0.03 5.98 -0.21
CA CYS A 321 0.06 4.53 -0.31
C CYS A 321 -0.13 4.05 -1.76
N GLN A 322 -1.09 4.66 -2.46
CA GLN A 322 -1.40 4.35 -3.85
C GLN A 322 -0.26 4.71 -4.81
N ASN A 323 0.55 5.73 -4.53
CA ASN A 323 1.67 6.08 -5.40
C ASN A 323 2.73 4.97 -5.46
N CYS A 324 2.95 4.23 -4.37
CA CYS A 324 3.97 3.18 -4.27
C CYS A 324 3.40 1.76 -4.39
N HIS A 325 2.17 1.50 -3.89
CA HIS A 325 1.57 0.16 -3.89
C HIS A 325 0.51 -0.06 -4.98
N MET A 326 0.05 1.03 -5.61
CA MET A 326 -0.83 1.02 -6.79
C MET A 326 -0.21 1.86 -7.91
N GLU A 327 1.09 1.63 -8.14
CA GLU A 327 1.91 2.35 -9.12
C GLU A 327 1.19 2.49 -10.45
N LYS A 328 1.48 3.58 -11.17
CA LYS A 328 0.92 3.78 -12.49
C LYS A 328 1.44 2.71 -13.46
N GLU A 329 0.56 2.26 -14.35
CA GLU A 329 0.96 1.41 -15.48
C GLU A 329 2.03 2.13 -16.31
N THR A 330 2.90 1.38 -16.99
CA THR A 330 3.95 1.96 -17.83
C THR A 330 3.48 2.27 -19.25
N THR A 331 2.27 1.84 -19.62
CA THR A 331 1.72 1.95 -20.98
C THR A 331 0.31 2.54 -20.94
N ALA A 332 -0.10 3.16 -22.04
CA ALA A 332 -1.51 3.50 -22.26
C ALA A 332 -2.35 2.22 -22.42
N GLY A 333 -3.64 2.33 -22.14
CA GLY A 333 -4.56 1.20 -22.24
C GLY A 333 -5.96 1.52 -21.73
N GLN A 334 -6.89 0.61 -21.95
CA GLN A 334 -8.22 0.70 -21.36
C GLN A 334 -8.22 0.30 -19.88
N ILE A 335 -9.18 0.84 -19.13
CA ILE A 335 -9.46 0.39 -17.76
C ILE A 335 -10.51 -0.74 -17.77
N GLY A 336 -11.64 -0.50 -18.41
CA GLY A 336 -12.65 -1.51 -18.75
C GLY A 336 -12.71 -1.70 -20.26
N SER A 337 -13.06 -2.88 -20.74
CA SER A 337 -13.12 -3.22 -22.18
C SER A 337 -13.94 -2.25 -23.04
N GLN A 338 -14.97 -1.62 -22.46
CA GLN A 338 -15.84 -0.65 -23.13
C GLN A 338 -15.42 0.82 -22.93
N GLY A 339 -14.35 1.07 -22.16
CA GLY A 339 -13.89 2.43 -21.85
C GLY A 339 -12.90 2.99 -22.89
N PRO A 340 -12.51 4.27 -22.76
CA PRO A 340 -11.53 4.91 -23.62
C PRO A 340 -10.11 4.39 -23.34
N GLN A 341 -9.23 4.57 -24.31
CA GLN A 341 -7.79 4.45 -24.08
C GLN A 341 -7.33 5.57 -23.15
N ARG A 342 -6.71 5.21 -22.04
CA ARG A 342 -6.18 6.16 -21.05
C ARG A 342 -4.66 6.13 -21.04
N PRO A 343 -4.01 7.29 -20.81
CA PRO A 343 -2.57 7.30 -20.59
C PRO A 343 -2.20 6.49 -19.34
N ALA A 344 -0.97 5.99 -19.32
CA ALA A 344 -0.33 5.31 -18.20
C ALA A 344 -0.61 5.99 -16.84
N SER A 345 -0.51 7.33 -16.78
CA SER A 345 -0.71 8.14 -15.58
C SER A 345 -2.10 8.04 -14.95
N GLN A 346 -3.13 7.63 -15.69
CA GLN A 346 -4.49 7.43 -15.19
C GLN A 346 -4.80 5.99 -14.81
N ARG A 347 -3.86 5.05 -14.98
CA ARG A 347 -4.07 3.62 -14.79
C ARG A 347 -3.22 3.14 -13.64
N SER A 348 -3.84 2.70 -12.56
CA SER A 348 -3.15 2.20 -11.36
C SER A 348 -3.16 0.68 -11.31
N THR A 349 -2.01 0.09 -10.99
CA THR A 349 -1.87 -1.36 -10.82
C THR A 349 -2.62 -1.83 -9.57
N HIS A 350 -3.08 -3.09 -9.60
CA HIS A 350 -3.77 -3.76 -8.50
C HIS A 350 -2.98 -4.97 -7.99
N ARG A 351 -1.65 -4.91 -8.06
CA ARG A 351 -0.77 -5.99 -7.57
C ARG A 351 -0.50 -5.87 -6.06
N PHE A 352 -0.62 -4.67 -5.50
CA PHE A 352 -0.41 -4.38 -4.07
C PHE A 352 0.88 -4.99 -3.53
N THR A 353 1.99 -4.82 -4.26
CA THR A 353 3.25 -5.49 -3.94
C THR A 353 3.78 -4.99 -2.60
N GLY A 354 3.96 -5.92 -1.65
CA GLY A 354 4.56 -5.66 -0.35
C GLY A 354 6.02 -6.10 -0.29
N ALA A 355 6.44 -6.67 0.84
CA ALA A 355 7.82 -7.11 1.10
C ALA A 355 8.26 -8.29 0.20
N THR A 356 8.81 -8.00 -0.98
CA THR A 356 9.57 -8.95 -1.80
C THR A 356 11.08 -8.68 -1.63
N PRO A 357 11.98 -9.64 -1.93
CA PRO A 357 13.41 -9.40 -1.91
C PRO A 357 13.80 -8.16 -2.71
N GLN A 358 13.28 -8.03 -3.94
CA GLN A 358 13.52 -6.85 -4.77
C GLN A 358 13.07 -5.55 -4.09
N ARG A 359 11.81 -5.47 -3.62
CA ARG A 359 11.30 -4.23 -3.00
C ARG A 359 12.04 -3.88 -1.72
N LEU A 360 12.41 -4.88 -0.92
CA LEU A 360 13.20 -4.66 0.30
C LEU A 360 14.60 -4.13 -0.05
N SER A 361 15.31 -4.77 -0.98
CA SER A 361 16.66 -4.34 -1.36
C SER A 361 16.71 -2.97 -2.06
N GLU A 362 15.63 -2.56 -2.74
CA GLU A 362 15.49 -1.25 -3.38
C GLU A 362 15.22 -0.10 -2.38
N ASN A 363 14.66 -0.39 -1.20
CA ASN A 363 14.17 0.64 -0.27
C ASN A 363 14.82 0.61 1.12
N ILE A 364 15.60 -0.42 1.43
CA ILE A 364 16.32 -0.57 2.69
C ILE A 364 17.80 -0.79 2.40
N ASP A 365 18.66 0.08 2.90
CA ASP A 365 20.10 0.01 2.67
C ASP A 365 20.88 -0.34 3.93
N LEU A 366 21.81 -1.29 3.81
CA LEU A 366 22.76 -1.69 4.85
C LEU A 366 24.15 -1.15 4.48
N ARG A 367 24.75 -0.38 5.38
CA ARG A 367 26.14 0.08 5.30
C ARG A 367 26.91 -0.39 6.52
N ILE A 368 28.21 -0.67 6.33
CA ILE A 368 29.12 -0.99 7.42
C ILE A 368 30.44 -0.25 7.25
N ALA A 369 31.05 0.13 8.36
CA ALA A 369 32.40 0.66 8.42
C ALA A 369 33.13 0.08 9.62
N ALA A 370 34.39 -0.29 9.46
CA ALA A 370 35.19 -0.83 10.55
C ALA A 370 36.57 -0.18 10.60
N GLN A 371 37.07 0.02 11.82
CA GLN A 371 38.40 0.54 12.06
C GLN A 371 39.01 -0.11 13.32
N GLN A 372 40.32 -0.30 13.31
CA GLN A 372 41.04 -0.68 14.51
C GLN A 372 41.17 0.54 15.44
N SER A 373 41.08 0.30 16.74
CA SER A 373 41.19 1.29 17.82
C SER A 373 41.98 0.66 18.95
N GLY A 374 43.31 0.75 18.89
CA GLY A 374 44.22 0.07 19.82
C GLY A 374 44.10 -1.45 19.71
N ALA A 375 43.83 -2.12 20.83
CA ALA A 375 43.63 -3.57 20.90
C ALA A 375 42.17 -4.01 20.60
N GLY A 376 41.35 -3.12 20.04
CA GLY A 376 39.96 -3.42 19.68
C GLY A 376 39.63 -3.04 18.26
N LEU A 377 38.57 -3.64 17.74
CA LEU A 377 37.93 -3.29 16.47
C LEU A 377 36.63 -2.56 16.75
N LEU A 378 36.46 -1.34 16.22
CA LEU A 378 35.19 -0.63 16.20
C LEU A 378 34.49 -0.88 14.87
N LEU A 379 33.29 -1.46 14.91
CA LEU A 379 32.42 -1.69 13.76
C LEU A 379 31.16 -0.84 13.92
N THR A 380 30.80 -0.09 12.88
CA THR A 380 29.53 0.63 12.77
C THR A 380 28.69 -0.05 11.70
N ALA A 381 27.42 -0.32 12.00
CA ALA A 381 26.42 -0.74 11.03
C ALA A 381 25.31 0.29 10.96
N GLU A 382 24.88 0.62 9.74
CA GLU A 382 23.80 1.56 9.47
C GLU A 382 22.72 0.89 8.64
N VAL A 383 21.46 1.07 9.03
CA VAL A 383 20.30 0.62 8.26
C VAL A 383 19.40 1.81 7.96
N GLU A 384 19.31 2.17 6.68
CA GLU A 384 18.47 3.28 6.21
C GLU A 384 17.12 2.76 5.72
N ASN A 385 16.04 3.40 6.17
CA ASN A 385 14.68 3.12 5.71
C ASN A 385 14.16 4.22 4.77
N GLN A 386 14.00 3.91 3.49
CA GLN A 386 13.45 4.83 2.48
C GLN A 386 11.97 4.57 2.18
N CYS A 387 11.32 3.67 2.93
CA CYS A 387 9.89 3.40 2.78
C CYS A 387 9.06 4.55 3.34
N GLY A 388 7.79 4.66 2.91
CA GLY A 388 6.86 5.68 3.41
C GLY A 388 6.21 5.38 4.77
N HIS A 389 6.73 4.41 5.51
CA HIS A 389 6.27 3.96 6.83
C HIS A 389 7.47 3.35 7.56
N ASN A 390 7.30 2.85 8.77
CA ASN A 390 8.42 2.26 9.51
C ASN A 390 8.91 0.96 8.84
N PHE A 391 10.15 0.56 9.15
CA PHE A 391 10.72 -0.72 8.73
C PHE A 391 11.10 -1.57 9.95
N PRO A 392 10.57 -2.80 10.06
CA PRO A 392 9.40 -3.32 9.35
C PRO A 392 8.08 -2.67 9.85
N THR A 393 7.05 -2.61 8.98
CA THR A 393 5.67 -2.19 9.33
C THR A 393 4.68 -3.35 9.26
N GLY A 394 3.39 -3.08 9.51
CA GLY A 394 2.28 -4.01 9.39
C GLY A 394 2.00 -4.75 10.70
N ILE A 395 1.50 -5.98 10.59
CA ILE A 395 1.20 -6.85 11.74
C ILE A 395 2.48 -7.14 12.55
N ASP A 396 2.36 -7.21 13.87
CA ASP A 396 3.50 -7.14 14.80
C ASP A 396 4.42 -8.38 14.80
N ILE A 397 4.09 -9.42 14.04
CA ILE A 397 4.98 -10.58 13.83
C ILE A 397 6.12 -10.31 12.84
N ARG A 398 6.12 -9.16 12.14
CA ARG A 398 7.20 -8.77 11.24
C ARG A 398 8.40 -8.26 12.03
N ASN A 399 9.59 -8.75 11.70
CA ASN A 399 10.83 -8.35 12.35
C ASN A 399 12.00 -8.35 11.36
N ALA A 400 13.04 -7.59 11.66
CA ALA A 400 14.29 -7.57 10.90
C ALA A 400 15.51 -7.64 11.82
N LEU A 401 16.62 -8.17 11.30
CA LEU A 401 17.85 -8.41 12.05
C LEU A 401 19.05 -7.91 11.25
N VAL A 402 19.96 -7.16 11.88
CA VAL A 402 21.34 -7.06 11.42
C VAL A 402 22.14 -8.13 12.17
N VAL A 403 22.62 -9.13 11.45
CA VAL A 403 23.47 -10.20 11.97
C VAL A 403 24.91 -9.93 11.59
N LEU A 404 25.80 -9.82 12.57
CA LEU A 404 27.21 -9.56 12.36
C LEU A 404 28.03 -10.81 12.64
N ASP A 405 28.94 -11.09 11.72
CA ASP A 405 29.88 -12.19 11.80
C ASP A 405 31.29 -11.63 11.58
N VAL A 406 32.06 -11.55 12.66
CA VAL A 406 33.39 -10.91 12.70
C VAL A 406 34.41 -11.97 13.11
N ARG A 407 35.34 -12.28 12.22
CA ARG A 407 36.31 -13.37 12.41
C ARG A 407 37.74 -12.97 12.09
N VAL A 408 38.69 -13.52 12.85
CA VAL A 408 40.12 -13.49 12.55
C VAL A 408 40.63 -14.92 12.35
N GLY A 409 41.30 -15.20 11.23
CA GLY A 409 41.77 -16.56 10.92
C GLY A 409 40.65 -17.63 10.96
N GLY A 410 39.40 -17.25 10.66
CA GLY A 410 38.23 -18.14 10.73
C GLY A 410 37.62 -18.32 12.13
N VAL A 411 38.17 -17.69 13.17
CA VAL A 411 37.65 -17.74 14.54
C VAL A 411 36.85 -16.47 14.87
N PRO A 412 35.63 -16.58 15.41
CA PRO A 412 34.85 -15.41 15.84
C PRO A 412 35.59 -14.55 16.86
N LEU A 413 35.59 -13.23 16.65
CA LEU A 413 36.06 -12.27 17.64
C LEU A 413 35.03 -12.10 18.76
N GLN A 414 35.51 -11.96 19.99
CA GLN A 414 34.65 -11.66 21.13
C GLN A 414 34.16 -10.22 21.05
N GLN A 415 32.85 -10.02 20.98
CA GLN A 415 32.25 -8.71 21.20
C GLN A 415 32.40 -8.32 22.67
N VAL A 416 32.95 -7.13 22.92
CA VAL A 416 33.13 -6.56 24.27
C VAL A 416 32.16 -5.40 24.55
N HIS A 417 31.60 -4.77 23.52
CA HIS A 417 30.60 -3.72 23.65
C HIS A 417 29.66 -3.69 22.45
N GLY A 418 28.44 -3.18 22.63
CA GLY A 418 27.42 -3.02 21.60
C GLY A 418 26.22 -3.95 21.80
N PRO A 419 25.18 -3.83 20.98
CA PRO A 419 23.99 -4.65 21.09
C PRO A 419 24.26 -6.10 20.65
N VAL A 420 23.42 -7.00 21.16
CA VAL A 420 23.30 -8.39 20.68
C VAL A 420 21.88 -8.62 20.22
N LEU A 421 21.69 -9.63 19.38
CA LEU A 421 20.37 -9.98 18.87
C LEU A 421 19.47 -10.51 20.00
N PRO A 422 18.20 -10.07 20.03
CA PRO A 422 17.27 -10.38 21.12
C PRO A 422 16.77 -11.83 21.07
N PHE A 423 16.11 -12.27 22.15
CA PHE A 423 15.61 -13.64 22.29
C PHE A 423 14.74 -14.11 21.11
N TRP A 424 13.88 -13.23 20.57
CA TRP A 424 12.98 -13.54 19.45
C TRP A 424 13.69 -13.74 18.10
N ALA A 425 15.02 -13.57 18.06
CA ALA A 425 15.85 -13.90 16.90
C ALA A 425 16.16 -15.41 16.80
N SER A 426 15.78 -16.22 17.79
CA SER A 426 15.91 -17.68 17.80
C SER A 426 14.55 -18.36 17.95
N ASP A 427 14.50 -19.68 17.71
CA ASP A 427 13.37 -20.51 18.09
C ASP A 427 13.49 -21.01 19.53
N ASP A 428 12.48 -21.75 19.99
CA ASP A 428 12.42 -22.31 21.35
C ASP A 428 12.93 -23.76 21.41
N VAL A 429 13.47 -24.31 20.31
CA VAL A 429 13.99 -25.69 20.25
C VAL A 429 15.36 -25.74 20.94
N PRO A 430 15.58 -26.64 21.91
CA PRO A 430 16.87 -26.73 22.59
C PRO A 430 18.04 -27.01 21.63
N GLY A 431 19.13 -26.26 21.77
CA GLY A 431 20.37 -26.41 21.00
C GLY A 431 20.60 -25.28 20.00
N GLU A 432 21.69 -25.37 19.22
CA GLU A 432 21.97 -24.42 18.15
C GLU A 432 21.28 -24.84 16.85
N GLN A 433 20.29 -24.07 16.40
CA GLN A 433 19.58 -24.30 15.15
C GLN A 433 20.10 -23.37 14.03
N PRO A 434 20.19 -23.84 12.77
CA PRO A 434 20.47 -22.96 11.65
C PRO A 434 19.41 -21.86 11.53
N GLY A 435 19.84 -20.60 11.57
CA GLY A 435 18.97 -19.42 11.53
C GLY A 435 18.64 -18.84 12.91
N ASP A 436 19.14 -19.44 13.98
CA ASP A 436 19.00 -18.91 15.33
C ASP A 436 20.17 -17.98 15.65
N TYR A 437 19.83 -16.74 16.01
CA TYR A 437 20.81 -15.68 16.16
C TYR A 437 20.74 -14.95 17.50
N ALA A 438 19.86 -15.34 18.43
CA ALA A 438 19.82 -14.72 19.76
C ALA A 438 21.21 -14.75 20.42
N GLY A 439 21.63 -13.62 20.99
CA GLY A 439 22.96 -13.46 21.60
C GLY A 439 24.11 -13.19 20.63
N TRP A 440 23.92 -13.34 19.31
CA TRP A 440 24.94 -12.97 18.33
C TRP A 440 25.12 -11.45 18.26
N PRO A 441 26.33 -10.97 17.90
CA PRO A 441 26.54 -9.55 17.60
C PRO A 441 25.57 -9.05 16.52
N GLY A 442 24.82 -8.00 16.83
CA GLY A 442 23.79 -7.51 15.92
C GLY A 442 22.72 -6.64 16.58
N LYS A 443 21.65 -6.35 15.85
CA LYS A 443 20.51 -5.57 16.34
C LYS A 443 19.19 -6.01 15.69
N GLY A 444 18.13 -6.08 16.49
CA GLY A 444 16.79 -6.44 16.04
C GLY A 444 15.85 -5.22 15.92
N PHE A 445 15.03 -5.21 14.87
CA PHE A 445 14.04 -4.17 14.56
C PHE A 445 12.65 -4.81 14.52
N ALA A 446 11.80 -4.50 15.50
CA ALA A 446 10.43 -4.99 15.55
C ALA A 446 9.55 -4.14 16.48
N LYS A 447 8.22 -4.26 16.30
CA LYS A 447 7.25 -3.88 17.33
C LYS A 447 6.90 -5.15 18.10
N VAL A 448 7.32 -5.22 19.36
CA VAL A 448 7.07 -6.39 20.22
C VAL A 448 5.89 -6.05 21.11
N LEU A 449 4.79 -6.77 20.96
CA LEU A 449 3.64 -6.65 21.85
C LEU A 449 3.75 -7.62 23.02
N GLU A 450 3.23 -7.23 24.17
CA GLU A 450 3.06 -8.08 25.35
C GLU A 450 1.62 -8.04 25.83
N GLY A 451 1.19 -9.14 26.44
CA GLY A 451 -0.14 -9.26 27.02
C GLY A 451 -0.44 -10.68 27.47
N ARG A 452 -1.70 -10.93 27.83
CA ARG A 452 -2.17 -12.22 28.34
C ARG A 452 -3.03 -12.90 27.27
N ILE A 453 -2.79 -14.19 27.05
CA ILE A 453 -3.59 -14.96 26.10
C ILE A 453 -5.02 -15.07 26.64
N ASN A 454 -6.00 -14.62 25.86
CA ASN A 454 -7.42 -14.52 26.27
C ASN A 454 -7.60 -13.77 27.62
N GLY A 455 -6.76 -12.75 27.88
CA GLY A 455 -6.84 -11.92 29.09
C GLY A 455 -6.51 -12.64 30.42
N VAL A 456 -6.03 -13.88 30.38
CA VAL A 456 -5.79 -14.72 31.57
C VAL A 456 -4.35 -15.25 31.63
N GLY A 457 -3.93 -15.73 32.80
CA GLY A 457 -2.60 -16.33 32.99
C GLY A 457 -1.51 -15.28 33.15
N GLU A 458 -0.28 -15.55 32.71
CA GLU A 458 0.87 -14.64 32.80
C GLU A 458 0.99 -13.72 31.58
N VAL A 459 1.66 -12.57 31.74
CA VAL A 459 2.01 -11.71 30.60
C VAL A 459 3.13 -12.38 29.82
N VAL A 460 2.87 -12.68 28.54
CA VAL A 460 3.84 -13.28 27.62
C VAL A 460 4.18 -12.30 26.49
N ARG A 461 5.31 -12.55 25.83
CA ARG A 461 5.78 -11.77 24.69
C ARG A 461 6.62 -12.65 23.75
N PRO A 462 6.56 -12.45 22.42
CA PRO A 462 5.61 -11.60 21.72
C PRO A 462 4.20 -12.21 21.65
N VAL A 463 3.16 -11.38 21.64
CA VAL A 463 1.76 -11.78 21.35
C VAL A 463 1.23 -11.13 20.07
N LEU A 464 0.11 -11.65 19.53
CA LEU A 464 -0.64 -10.99 18.48
C LEU A 464 -1.47 -9.84 19.07
N PHE A 465 -1.92 -8.90 18.23
CA PHE A 465 -2.67 -7.73 18.68
C PHE A 465 -3.93 -8.06 19.49
N ILE A 466 -4.57 -9.20 19.22
CA ILE A 466 -5.81 -9.61 19.87
C ILE A 466 -5.60 -9.90 21.37
N ASP A 467 -4.41 -10.38 21.72
CA ASP A 467 -3.98 -10.68 23.10
C ASP A 467 -3.11 -9.56 23.70
N ALA A 468 -2.85 -8.50 22.94
CA ALA A 468 -1.92 -7.45 23.35
C ALA A 468 -2.57 -6.49 24.35
N GLU A 469 -1.87 -6.21 25.44
CA GLU A 469 -2.24 -5.18 26.42
C GLU A 469 -1.46 -3.88 26.14
N GLN A 470 -0.22 -3.99 25.66
CA GLN A 470 0.63 -2.85 25.29
C GLN A 470 1.80 -3.26 24.38
N ALA A 471 2.54 -2.27 23.87
CA ALA A 471 3.82 -2.51 23.22
C ALA A 471 4.94 -2.64 24.28
N ALA A 472 5.59 -3.81 24.33
CA ALA A 472 6.76 -4.05 25.16
C ALA A 472 7.98 -3.25 24.70
N SER A 473 8.14 -3.14 23.38
CA SER A 473 9.19 -2.34 22.74
C SER A 473 8.82 -2.04 21.30
N ASN A 474 9.37 -0.95 20.76
CA ASN A 474 9.30 -0.63 19.35
C ASN A 474 10.68 -0.15 18.88
N THR A 475 11.40 -1.05 18.20
CA THR A 475 12.71 -0.77 17.62
C THR A 475 12.64 -0.66 16.09
N THR A 476 11.45 -0.49 15.51
CA THR A 476 11.32 -0.26 14.07
C THR A 476 12.02 1.03 13.65
N ILE A 477 12.53 1.09 12.41
CA ILE A 477 13.22 2.25 11.87
C ILE A 477 12.17 3.19 11.25
N PRO A 478 11.99 4.43 11.72
CA PRO A 478 11.04 5.36 11.12
C PRO A 478 11.30 5.64 9.65
N SER A 479 10.27 6.04 8.92
CA SER A 479 10.39 6.43 7.51
C SER A 479 11.39 7.58 7.31
N GLY A 480 12.35 7.41 6.41
CA GLY A 480 13.39 8.39 6.11
C GLY A 480 14.51 8.48 7.14
N HIS A 481 14.53 7.58 8.14
CA HIS A 481 15.58 7.53 9.16
C HIS A 481 16.61 6.45 8.88
N THR A 482 17.81 6.66 9.42
CA THR A 482 18.89 5.68 9.47
C THR A 482 19.12 5.27 10.92
N ASP A 483 19.00 3.97 11.21
CA ASP A 483 19.49 3.43 12.47
C ASP A 483 21.00 3.23 12.41
N VAL A 484 21.71 3.62 13.46
CA VAL A 484 23.17 3.46 13.57
C VAL A 484 23.47 2.66 14.84
N SER A 485 24.20 1.56 14.70
CA SER A 485 24.67 0.74 15.82
C SER A 485 26.19 0.56 15.78
N GLN A 486 26.81 0.59 16.96
CA GLN A 486 28.25 0.44 17.12
C GLN A 486 28.60 -0.77 17.99
N TYR A 487 29.65 -1.46 17.59
CA TYR A 487 30.13 -2.71 18.18
C TYR A 487 31.62 -2.60 18.41
N ARG A 488 32.09 -3.09 19.56
CA ARG A 488 33.54 -3.26 19.81
C ARG A 488 33.85 -4.73 19.96
N PHE A 489 34.88 -5.18 19.26
CA PHE A 489 35.41 -6.53 19.38
C PHE A 489 36.84 -6.49 19.92
N ALA A 490 37.19 -7.44 20.78
CA ALA A 490 38.55 -7.61 21.24
C ALA A 490 39.40 -8.25 20.14
N ILE A 491 40.58 -7.68 19.88
CA ILE A 491 41.58 -8.28 19.00
C ILE A 491 42.52 -9.11 19.89
N PRO A 492 42.70 -10.42 19.64
CA PRO A 492 43.65 -11.24 20.39
C PRO A 492 45.07 -10.67 20.34
N ALA A 493 45.77 -10.71 21.48
CA ALA A 493 47.16 -10.30 21.55
C ALA A 493 48.06 -11.27 20.76
N GLY A 494 49.21 -10.77 20.27
CA GLY A 494 50.21 -11.60 19.58
C GLY A 494 49.85 -11.98 18.14
N LEU A 495 48.79 -11.40 17.57
CA LEU A 495 48.50 -11.56 16.14
C LEU A 495 49.58 -10.84 15.30
N PRO A 496 50.07 -11.46 14.22
CA PRO A 496 50.99 -10.80 13.29
C PRO A 496 50.41 -9.52 12.71
N ALA A 497 51.27 -8.53 12.43
CA ALA A 497 50.86 -7.35 11.67
C ALA A 497 50.28 -7.75 10.31
N ASN A 498 49.27 -7.02 9.84
CA ASN A 498 48.49 -7.31 8.63
C ASN A 498 47.68 -8.60 8.68
N THR A 499 47.46 -9.20 9.86
CA THR A 499 46.46 -10.27 10.00
C THR A 499 45.10 -9.71 9.57
N GLU A 500 44.40 -10.43 8.69
CA GLU A 500 43.10 -10.00 8.20
C GLU A 500 41.96 -10.38 9.15
N VAL A 501 41.10 -9.41 9.44
CA VAL A 501 39.79 -9.60 10.07
C VAL A 501 38.73 -9.53 8.98
N SER A 502 37.97 -10.61 8.86
CA SER A 502 36.80 -10.69 7.98
C SER A 502 35.55 -10.30 8.73
N ILE A 503 34.77 -9.41 8.12
CA ILE A 503 33.52 -8.86 8.67
C ILE A 503 32.43 -9.13 7.65
N THR A 504 31.35 -9.78 8.07
CA THR A 504 30.14 -9.94 7.26
C THR A 504 28.93 -9.46 8.06
N ALA A 505 28.17 -8.54 7.48
CA ALA A 505 26.90 -8.07 8.00
C ALA A 505 25.77 -8.50 7.06
N ARG A 506 24.74 -9.13 7.62
CA ARG A 506 23.54 -9.55 6.89
C ARG A 506 22.33 -8.84 7.47
N LEU A 507 21.56 -8.17 6.61
CA LEU A 507 20.24 -7.64 6.97
C LEU A 507 19.19 -8.66 6.56
N LEU A 508 18.48 -9.21 7.54
CA LEU A 508 17.43 -10.21 7.37
C LEU A 508 16.07 -9.58 7.67
N TYR A 509 15.05 -9.90 6.88
CA TYR A 509 13.65 -9.59 7.14
C TYR A 509 12.88 -10.91 7.33
N ARG A 510 12.11 -11.01 8.41
CA ARG A 510 11.27 -12.17 8.71
C ARG A 510 9.80 -11.79 8.72
N ARG A 511 9.00 -12.66 8.10
CA ARG A 511 7.54 -12.52 8.10
C ARG A 511 6.90 -12.96 9.42
N ALA A 512 7.58 -13.76 10.22
CA ALA A 512 7.08 -14.21 11.51
C ALA A 512 8.22 -14.24 12.51
N TRP A 513 7.88 -14.30 13.80
CA TRP A 513 8.83 -14.69 14.83
C TRP A 513 9.43 -16.05 14.50
N ARG A 514 10.71 -16.23 14.80
CA ARG A 514 11.44 -17.44 14.46
C ARG A 514 10.83 -18.68 15.12
N ALA A 515 10.58 -18.61 16.43
CA ALA A 515 9.86 -19.64 17.18
C ALA A 515 8.52 -20.00 16.51
N LEU A 516 7.67 -19.02 16.24
CA LEU A 516 6.36 -19.24 15.60
C LEU A 516 6.49 -19.94 14.25
N ALA A 517 7.40 -19.48 13.38
CA ALA A 517 7.60 -20.09 12.06
C ALA A 517 8.08 -21.54 12.16
N VAL A 518 9.00 -21.85 13.09
CA VAL A 518 9.50 -23.20 13.32
C VAL A 518 8.40 -24.10 13.89
N THR A 519 7.67 -23.64 14.90
CA THR A 519 6.55 -24.39 15.51
C THR A 519 5.48 -24.75 14.49
N LYS A 520 5.12 -23.80 13.60
CA LYS A 520 4.13 -24.04 12.53
C LYS A 520 4.69 -24.82 11.33
N GLY A 521 6.00 -25.07 11.28
CA GLY A 521 6.66 -25.65 10.11
C GLY A 521 6.64 -24.75 8.87
N TRP A 522 6.49 -23.44 9.05
CA TRP A 522 6.47 -22.46 7.97
C TRP A 522 7.88 -22.24 7.41
N THR A 523 8.08 -22.65 6.16
CA THR A 523 9.34 -22.43 5.43
C THR A 523 9.16 -21.45 4.27
N GLN A 524 7.98 -21.43 3.65
CA GLN A 524 7.58 -20.52 2.59
C GLN A 524 6.17 -20.00 2.84
N THR A 525 5.90 -18.77 2.39
CA THR A 525 4.55 -18.22 2.30
C THR A 525 3.67 -19.08 1.38
N PRO A 526 2.34 -18.99 1.49
CA PRO A 526 1.43 -19.64 0.55
C PRO A 526 1.65 -19.28 -0.92
N GLY A 527 2.36 -18.18 -1.21
CA GLY A 527 2.72 -17.76 -2.57
C GLY A 527 4.16 -18.07 -2.95
N GLY A 528 4.82 -19.02 -2.26
CA GLY A 528 6.16 -19.52 -2.59
C GLY A 528 7.35 -18.66 -2.15
N MET A 529 7.13 -17.45 -1.63
CA MET A 529 8.21 -16.60 -1.10
C MET A 529 8.77 -17.17 0.21
N PRO A 530 10.07 -17.03 0.51
CA PRO A 530 10.62 -17.51 1.77
C PRO A 530 10.08 -16.71 2.98
N VAL A 531 10.05 -17.37 4.14
CA VAL A 531 9.68 -16.75 5.44
C VAL A 531 10.70 -15.70 5.87
N GLU A 532 11.98 -16.01 5.66
CA GLU A 532 13.12 -15.12 5.89
C GLU A 532 13.72 -14.68 4.55
N ILE A 533 14.00 -13.39 4.43
CA ILE A 533 14.60 -12.77 3.26
C ILE A 533 15.91 -12.13 3.71
N GLN A 534 17.03 -12.52 3.11
CA GLN A 534 18.25 -11.72 3.19
C GLN A 534 18.08 -10.50 2.29
N VAL A 535 17.80 -9.34 2.90
CA VAL A 535 17.57 -8.07 2.22
C VAL A 535 18.85 -7.59 1.55
N GLN A 536 19.95 -7.59 2.31
CA GLN A 536 21.27 -7.22 1.82
C GLN A 536 22.37 -7.91 2.63
N GLN A 537 23.56 -8.00 2.05
CA GLN A 537 24.78 -8.40 2.74
C GLN A 537 25.90 -7.42 2.39
N ARG A 538 26.75 -7.14 3.36
CA ARG A 538 28.01 -6.39 3.20
C ARG A 538 29.14 -7.19 3.81
N SER A 539 30.29 -7.18 3.15
CA SER A 539 31.49 -7.81 3.64
C SER A 539 32.66 -6.83 3.54
N LEU A 540 33.51 -6.82 4.56
CA LEU A 540 34.71 -6.01 4.64
C LEU A 540 35.88 -6.86 5.15
N GLN A 541 37.07 -6.58 4.65
CA GLN A 541 38.33 -7.10 5.19
C GLN A 541 39.09 -5.92 5.81
N LEU A 542 39.57 -6.10 7.03
CA LEU A 542 40.43 -5.12 7.69
C LEU A 542 41.77 -5.78 8.04
N ALA A 543 42.85 -5.25 7.47
CA ALA A 543 44.20 -5.61 7.88
C ALA A 543 44.52 -4.93 9.22
N LEU A 544 44.93 -5.72 10.22
CA LEU A 544 45.29 -5.19 11.53
C LEU A 544 46.62 -4.44 11.48
N GLU A 545 46.60 -3.21 11.99
CA GLU A 545 47.79 -2.44 12.32
C GLU A 545 48.54 -3.07 13.50
N PRO A 546 49.88 -2.92 13.57
CA PRO A 546 50.64 -3.33 14.73
C PRO A 546 50.08 -2.68 16.00
N VAL A 547 49.67 -3.50 16.96
CA VAL A 547 49.35 -2.99 18.30
C VAL A 547 50.69 -2.59 18.91
N ALA A 548 50.95 -1.28 19.04
CA ALA A 548 52.16 -0.81 19.71
C ALA A 548 52.18 -1.44 21.11
N ASP A 549 53.23 -2.21 21.41
CA ASP A 549 53.45 -2.72 22.76
C ASP A 549 53.35 -1.53 23.72
N GLY A 550 52.46 -1.63 24.70
CA GLY A 550 52.16 -0.58 25.68
C GLY A 550 53.32 -0.26 26.64
N LEU A 551 54.56 -0.36 26.18
CA LEU A 551 55.79 -0.15 26.94
C LEU A 551 56.23 1.32 27.03
N PHE A 552 55.48 2.29 26.46
CA PHE A 552 55.84 3.70 26.52
C PHE A 552 54.67 4.66 26.83
N ALA A 553 53.71 4.24 27.66
CA ALA A 553 52.63 5.11 28.14
C ALA A 553 52.79 5.57 29.62
N ASP A 554 53.92 5.28 30.28
CA ASP A 554 54.29 5.92 31.54
C ASP A 554 55.12 7.18 31.23
N GLY A 555 54.43 8.20 30.71
CA GLY A 555 54.98 9.54 30.59
C GLY A 555 55.20 10.12 32.00
N PHE A 556 56.45 10.35 32.34
CA PHE A 556 56.89 11.12 33.50
C PHE A 556 56.08 12.43 33.64
N GLU A 557 55.21 12.51 34.65
CA GLU A 557 54.84 13.79 35.26
C GLU A 557 56.07 14.36 35.95
N ILE A 558 56.79 15.25 35.27
CA ILE A 558 57.74 16.14 35.93
C ILE A 558 56.94 17.35 36.40
N ALA A 559 56.75 17.42 37.72
CA ALA A 559 56.16 18.56 38.41
C ALA A 559 56.84 19.88 38.00
N ARG A 560 56.05 20.84 37.49
CA ARG A 560 56.18 22.29 37.74
C ARG A 560 54.84 22.99 37.62
#